data_AF-A0A857JH97-F1
#
_entry.id   AF-A0A857JH97-F1
#
_cell.length_a   1.000
_cell.length_b   1.000
_cell.length_c   1.000
_cell.angle_alpha   90.00
_cell.angle_beta   90.00
_cell.angle_gamma   90.00
#
_symmetry.space_group_name_H-M   'P 1'
#
loop_
_entity.id
_entity.type
_entity.pdbx_description
1 polymer ?
#
loop_
_entity_poly.entity_id
_entity_poly.type
_entity_poly.pdbx_seq_one_letter_code
_entity_poly.pdbx_strand_id
1 'polypeptide(L)'
;MLKKAFFMACFYFVSSHAYCHFEHFITRDGSRLLDGDRPFRFAGLHAPELHRIEDDERGVCKEDRRGWGQYFKWPTKEEQQNWVRSLVRTGHKATRIYVLSVAQPDDAACEREVHILPPVKADEMPRLNEKAMQVLDNLLATADEEGLRLIIPFIDHWSWWGGRAELAAFYDESADDFYNTKSKTYRAYQSIIQQVVTRTNTITGRKYSAEKAIMAWETGNELKDSTSAFVTETAALIRRFAPKQLVVDGNYLSVLSSSVNDPNIDIISNHFYSVNHNNKPQTIIDDLVSIKGKKVYIIGEFGLLPTKQIQEIMQAAVKSDVNGAQASGALIWGFRGRRHNGGFYWHKEGDSEYYSYHLPGFEAGKENDEIAVIDTIRQAQANMNGEVKSRVLPSPEPPTLREISQARHVNWLGSPVARAYRIERKLASDIKWYVIAKEVSDGKNQYDSRHDNLFTDTDELNVGQTYLYRVIGINESGESQPSNVQSLYISPVHLN
;
A
#
# COMPACT_ATOMS: atom_id res chain seq x y z
N MET A 1 -51.03 -16.09 -47.17
CA MET A 1 -50.75 -16.34 -45.74
C MET A 1 -49.44 -15.65 -45.37
N LEU A 2 -49.50 -14.40 -44.91
CA LEU A 2 -48.33 -13.63 -44.48
C LEU A 2 -48.30 -13.61 -42.94
N LYS A 3 -47.35 -14.32 -42.32
CA LYS A 3 -47.10 -14.23 -40.88
C LYS A 3 -46.21 -13.01 -40.61
N LYS A 4 -46.77 -12.00 -39.94
CA LYS A 4 -45.98 -10.91 -39.32
C LYS A 4 -45.43 -11.42 -37.99
N ALA A 5 -44.11 -11.55 -37.90
CA ALA A 5 -43.40 -11.78 -36.64
C ALA A 5 -43.18 -10.44 -35.95
N PHE A 6 -43.66 -10.32 -34.70
CA PHE A 6 -43.43 -9.17 -33.84
C PHE A 6 -42.08 -9.36 -33.15
N PHE A 7 -41.09 -8.51 -33.46
CA PHE A 7 -39.81 -8.48 -32.76
C PHE A 7 -39.97 -7.61 -31.51
N MET A 8 -40.04 -8.24 -30.34
CA MET A 8 -40.03 -7.57 -29.05
C MET A 8 -38.56 -7.39 -28.64
N ALA A 9 -38.05 -6.17 -28.77
CA ALA A 9 -36.71 -5.82 -28.31
C ALA A 9 -36.72 -5.69 -26.78
N CYS A 10 -36.24 -6.72 -26.08
CA CYS A 10 -35.92 -6.62 -24.67
C CYS A 10 -34.66 -5.77 -24.50
N PHE A 11 -34.83 -4.51 -24.10
CA PHE A 11 -33.73 -3.71 -23.57
C PHE A 11 -33.34 -4.29 -22.21
N TYR A 12 -32.26 -5.06 -22.17
CA TYR A 12 -31.55 -5.34 -20.92
C TYR A 12 -30.88 -4.04 -20.47
N PHE A 13 -31.50 -3.36 -19.51
CA PHE A 13 -30.76 -2.42 -18.67
C PHE A 13 -29.76 -3.24 -17.85
N VAL A 14 -28.51 -3.32 -18.32
CA VAL A 14 -27.40 -3.73 -17.47
C VAL A 14 -27.18 -2.57 -16.52
N SER A 15 -27.84 -2.60 -15.36
CA SER A 15 -27.46 -1.77 -14.23
C SER A 15 -26.01 -2.08 -13.92
N SER A 16 -25.10 -1.14 -14.17
CA SER A 16 -23.72 -1.17 -13.72
C SER A 16 -23.71 -1.04 -12.19
N HIS A 17 -24.10 -2.11 -11.49
CA HIS A 17 -23.79 -2.22 -10.08
C HIS A 17 -22.27 -2.31 -10.03
N ALA A 18 -21.62 -1.25 -9.52
CA ALA A 18 -20.22 -1.29 -9.17
C ALA A 18 -19.98 -2.56 -8.36
N TYR A 19 -19.18 -3.47 -8.91
CA TYR A 19 -18.85 -4.73 -8.26
C TYR A 19 -18.25 -4.41 -6.90
N CYS A 20 -18.85 -4.91 -5.82
CA CYS A 20 -18.35 -4.78 -4.46
C CYS A 20 -17.97 -6.17 -3.99
N HIS A 21 -16.67 -6.42 -3.82
CA HIS A 21 -16.15 -7.72 -3.42
C HIS A 21 -16.57 -8.05 -1.98
N PHE A 22 -16.63 -7.04 -1.13
CA PHE A 22 -16.91 -7.22 0.29
C PHE A 22 -18.40 -7.21 0.60
N GLU A 23 -18.90 -8.30 1.18
CA GLU A 23 -20.28 -8.37 1.66
C GLU A 23 -20.46 -7.57 2.97
N HIS A 24 -19.47 -7.64 3.88
CA HIS A 24 -19.55 -7.08 5.23
C HIS A 24 -18.48 -6.01 5.51
N PHE A 25 -18.73 -5.16 6.52
CA PHE A 25 -17.65 -4.46 7.21
C PHE A 25 -16.96 -5.44 8.16
N ILE A 26 -15.67 -5.25 8.43
CA ILE A 26 -15.00 -5.97 9.51
C ILE A 26 -15.55 -5.43 10.83
N THR A 27 -15.99 -6.32 11.70
CA THR A 27 -16.48 -5.99 13.04
C THR A 27 -15.55 -6.54 14.09
N ARG A 28 -15.81 -6.23 15.37
CA ARG A 28 -15.13 -6.89 16.49
C ARG A 28 -16.10 -7.49 17.47
N ASP A 29 -15.65 -8.57 18.12
CA ASP A 29 -16.27 -9.19 19.28
C ASP A 29 -15.20 -9.38 20.35
N GLY A 30 -15.26 -8.55 21.40
CA GLY A 30 -14.20 -8.43 22.39
C GLY A 30 -12.86 -8.05 21.76
N SER A 31 -11.89 -8.96 21.85
CA SER A 31 -10.53 -8.84 21.30
C SER A 31 -10.36 -9.42 19.90
N ARG A 32 -11.42 -9.95 19.28
CA ARG A 32 -11.35 -10.63 17.98
C ARG A 32 -11.94 -9.74 16.88
N LEU A 33 -11.28 -9.72 15.73
CA LEU A 33 -11.90 -9.19 14.50
C LEU A 33 -12.69 -10.29 13.79
N LEU A 34 -13.77 -9.89 13.13
CA LEU A 34 -14.67 -10.77 12.39
C LEU A 34 -14.99 -10.23 11.00
N ASP A 35 -15.03 -11.11 10.01
CA ASP A 35 -15.62 -10.85 8.69
C ASP A 35 -16.91 -11.67 8.56
N GLY A 36 -18.06 -11.01 8.78
CA GLY A 36 -19.30 -11.69 9.14
C GLY A 36 -19.14 -12.40 10.48
N ASP A 37 -19.36 -13.72 10.51
CA ASP A 37 -19.20 -14.53 11.72
C ASP A 37 -17.82 -15.22 11.81
N ARG A 38 -16.94 -15.01 10.82
CA ARG A 38 -15.65 -15.72 10.73
C ARG A 38 -14.54 -14.91 11.37
N PRO A 39 -13.66 -15.52 12.19
CA PRO A 39 -12.46 -14.87 12.69
C PRO A 39 -11.61 -14.27 11.55
N PHE A 40 -11.24 -13.01 11.72
CA PHE A 40 -10.40 -12.26 10.78
C PHE A 40 -9.05 -11.98 11.44
N ARG A 41 -8.01 -12.70 11.01
CA ARG A 41 -6.62 -12.43 11.39
C ARG A 41 -5.78 -12.23 10.14
N PHE A 42 -4.74 -11.41 10.23
CA PHE A 42 -3.89 -11.07 9.09
C PHE A 42 -2.44 -10.85 9.48
N ALA A 43 -1.55 -11.17 8.55
CA ALA A 43 -0.14 -10.81 8.61
C ALA A 43 0.28 -10.27 7.24
N GLY A 44 1.26 -9.38 7.20
CA GLY A 44 1.62 -8.74 5.94
C GLY A 44 2.79 -7.77 6.02
N LEU A 45 2.96 -7.04 4.94
CA LEU A 45 3.79 -5.84 4.88
C LEU A 45 2.93 -4.60 5.11
N HIS A 46 3.48 -3.59 5.77
CA HIS A 46 3.02 -2.21 5.69
C HIS A 46 3.26 -1.69 4.27
N ALA A 47 2.30 -0.99 3.66
CA ALA A 47 2.35 -0.58 2.27
C ALA A 47 2.19 0.95 2.14
N PRO A 48 3.21 1.74 2.52
CA PRO A 48 3.06 3.17 2.71
C PRO A 48 2.75 3.92 1.41
N GLU A 49 3.26 3.44 0.27
CA GLU A 49 3.21 4.19 -0.99
C GLU A 49 2.02 3.87 -1.90
N LEU A 50 1.03 3.10 -1.42
CA LEU A 50 -0.12 2.72 -2.26
C LEU A 50 -0.90 3.92 -2.81
N HIS A 51 -0.77 5.10 -2.22
CA HIS A 51 -1.45 6.32 -2.66
C HIS A 51 -0.53 7.52 -2.91
N ARG A 52 0.78 7.42 -2.63
CA ARG A 52 1.78 8.46 -2.89
C ARG A 52 3.17 7.83 -2.89
N ILE A 53 3.94 8.07 -3.95
CA ILE A 53 5.26 7.47 -4.16
C ILE A 53 6.34 8.47 -3.74
N GLU A 54 7.31 8.02 -2.96
CA GLU A 54 8.61 8.68 -2.83
C GLU A 54 9.37 8.50 -4.16
N ASP A 55 9.70 9.60 -4.83
CA ASP A 55 10.33 9.53 -6.14
C ASP A 55 11.84 9.31 -6.00
N ASP A 56 12.21 8.08 -5.64
CA ASP A 56 13.58 7.63 -5.35
C ASP A 56 14.58 7.95 -6.48
N GLU A 57 14.11 8.02 -7.73
CA GLU A 57 14.93 8.39 -8.89
C GLU A 57 15.33 9.87 -8.82
N ARG A 58 14.39 10.76 -8.51
CA ARG A 58 14.68 12.18 -8.31
C ARG A 58 15.42 12.41 -6.99
N GLY A 59 15.16 11.57 -5.99
CA GLY A 59 15.78 11.61 -4.67
C GLY A 59 15.41 12.87 -3.88
N VAL A 60 16.39 13.40 -3.14
CA VAL A 60 16.19 14.55 -2.24
C VAL A 60 15.98 15.84 -3.04
N CYS A 61 14.95 16.59 -2.66
CA CYS A 61 14.74 17.94 -3.19
C CYS A 61 15.75 18.92 -2.58
N LYS A 62 16.48 19.65 -3.44
CA LYS A 62 17.50 20.61 -3.02
C LYS A 62 16.93 21.84 -2.29
N GLU A 63 15.69 22.20 -2.58
CA GLU A 63 14.98 23.34 -1.97
C GLU A 63 14.28 22.95 -0.65
N ASP A 64 14.34 21.68 -0.24
CA ASP A 64 13.77 21.25 1.03
C ASP A 64 14.60 21.80 2.20
N ARG A 65 13.98 22.63 3.05
CA ARG A 65 14.68 23.30 4.14
C ARG A 65 15.27 22.38 5.21
N ARG A 66 14.83 21.11 5.24
CA ARG A 66 15.32 20.10 6.19
C ARG A 66 16.53 19.36 5.64
N GLY A 67 16.79 19.46 4.34
CA GLY A 67 17.95 18.87 3.65
C GLY A 67 17.81 17.39 3.32
N TRP A 68 16.68 16.76 3.65
CA TRP A 68 16.43 15.33 3.43
C TRP A 68 15.09 15.01 2.78
N GLY A 69 14.18 15.98 2.64
CA GLY A 69 12.87 15.72 2.06
C GLY A 69 12.95 15.30 0.58
N GLN A 70 12.22 14.26 0.23
CA GLN A 70 12.26 13.64 -1.10
C GLN A 70 11.32 14.32 -2.09
N TYR A 71 11.55 14.16 -3.39
CA TYR A 71 10.49 14.39 -4.37
C TYR A 71 9.38 13.33 -4.21
N PHE A 72 8.16 13.67 -4.61
CA PHE A 72 7.02 12.74 -4.56
C PHE A 72 6.23 12.80 -5.86
N LYS A 73 5.57 11.68 -6.18
CA LYS A 73 4.64 11.60 -7.31
C LYS A 73 3.42 10.77 -6.96
N TRP A 74 2.38 10.90 -7.77
CA TRP A 74 1.18 10.08 -7.65
C TRP A 74 1.34 8.78 -8.43
N PRO A 75 0.93 7.63 -7.87
CA PRO A 75 0.87 6.39 -8.62
C PRO A 75 -0.16 6.46 -9.73
N THR A 76 0.10 5.72 -10.81
CA THR A 76 -0.88 5.46 -11.86
C THR A 76 -1.92 4.43 -11.40
N LYS A 77 -3.07 4.38 -12.09
CA LYS A 77 -4.11 3.37 -11.81
C LYS A 77 -3.60 1.94 -12.04
N GLU A 78 -2.78 1.74 -13.08
CA GLU A 78 -2.16 0.44 -13.39
C GLU A 78 -1.21 0.00 -12.28
N GLU A 79 -0.40 0.92 -11.73
CA GLU A 79 0.48 0.64 -10.60
C GLU A 79 -0.33 0.24 -9.37
N GLN A 80 -1.35 1.01 -8.97
CA GLN A 80 -2.19 0.67 -7.82
C GLN A 80 -2.86 -0.71 -7.98
N GLN A 81 -3.40 -1.02 -9.17
CA GLN A 81 -3.97 -2.33 -9.46
C GLN A 81 -2.93 -3.45 -9.36
N ASN A 82 -1.73 -3.22 -9.90
CA ASN A 82 -0.63 -4.17 -9.82
C ASN A 82 -0.23 -4.47 -8.36
N TRP A 83 -0.12 -3.43 -7.53
CA TRP A 83 0.33 -3.54 -6.16
C TRP A 83 -0.71 -4.22 -5.27
N VAL A 84 -1.98 -3.82 -5.40
CA VAL A 84 -3.09 -4.45 -4.67
C VAL A 84 -3.18 -5.93 -5.05
N ARG A 85 -3.10 -6.28 -6.34
CA ARG A 85 -3.04 -7.69 -6.77
C ARG A 85 -1.84 -8.43 -6.20
N SER A 86 -0.67 -7.80 -6.16
CA SER A 86 0.54 -8.40 -5.58
C SER A 86 0.34 -8.72 -4.11
N LEU A 87 -0.26 -7.81 -3.34
CA LEU A 87 -0.61 -8.02 -1.93
C LEU A 87 -1.63 -9.16 -1.78
N VAL A 88 -2.77 -9.10 -2.46
CA VAL A 88 -3.84 -10.10 -2.33
C VAL A 88 -3.37 -11.50 -2.75
N ARG A 89 -2.70 -11.62 -3.90
CA ARG A 89 -2.23 -12.91 -4.43
C ARG A 89 -1.10 -13.51 -3.62
N THR A 90 -0.38 -12.69 -2.83
CA THR A 90 0.58 -13.19 -1.85
C THR A 90 -0.05 -13.57 -0.52
N GLY A 91 -1.35 -13.31 -0.32
CA GLY A 91 -2.14 -13.76 0.85
C GLY A 91 -2.57 -12.64 1.80
N HIS A 92 -2.28 -11.37 1.48
CA HIS A 92 -2.69 -10.24 2.30
C HIS A 92 -4.21 -10.06 2.26
N LYS A 93 -4.84 -10.05 3.45
CA LYS A 93 -6.26 -9.73 3.63
C LYS A 93 -6.48 -8.28 4.03
N ALA A 94 -5.53 -7.72 4.79
CA ALA A 94 -5.50 -6.33 5.21
C ALA A 94 -4.05 -5.82 5.19
N THR A 95 -3.89 -4.53 4.95
CA THR A 95 -2.61 -3.82 5.15
C THR A 95 -2.88 -2.41 5.68
N ARG A 96 -1.84 -1.79 6.24
CA ARG A 96 -1.83 -0.40 6.66
C ARG A 96 -1.13 0.42 5.57
N ILE A 97 -1.78 1.49 5.13
CA ILE A 97 -1.15 2.49 4.24
C ILE A 97 -0.55 3.61 5.08
N TYR A 98 0.11 4.56 4.45
CA TYR A 98 0.61 5.73 5.16
C TYR A 98 -0.47 6.81 5.33
N VAL A 99 -0.07 7.93 5.93
CA VAL A 99 -0.97 9.04 6.27
C VAL A 99 -1.33 9.90 5.07
N LEU A 100 -2.36 10.75 5.22
CA LEU A 100 -2.61 11.83 4.28
C LEU A 100 -1.55 12.92 4.43
N SER A 101 -0.85 13.24 3.33
CA SER A 101 0.19 14.26 3.36
C SER A 101 -0.35 15.67 3.58
N VAL A 102 0.39 16.48 4.34
CA VAL A 102 0.05 17.86 4.69
C VAL A 102 0.99 18.83 3.99
N ALA A 103 0.43 19.91 3.42
CA ALA A 103 1.21 20.92 2.72
C ALA A 103 2.23 21.60 3.64
N GLN A 104 3.38 21.90 3.07
CA GLN A 104 4.46 22.66 3.70
C GLN A 104 5.03 23.70 2.72
N PRO A 105 5.74 24.72 3.20
CA PRO A 105 6.17 25.86 2.38
C PRO A 105 7.03 25.49 1.16
N ASP A 106 7.87 24.47 1.28
CA ASP A 106 8.83 24.09 0.23
C ASP A 106 8.18 23.24 -0.87
N ASP A 107 6.92 22.82 -0.71
CA ASP A 107 6.27 21.90 -1.65
C ASP A 107 6.16 22.47 -3.06
N ALA A 108 5.94 23.78 -3.20
CA ALA A 108 5.90 24.41 -4.52
C ALA A 108 7.27 24.35 -5.22
N ALA A 109 8.35 24.64 -4.50
CA ALA A 109 9.72 24.60 -5.02
C ALA A 109 10.19 23.16 -5.30
N CYS A 110 9.71 22.21 -4.50
CA CYS A 110 9.97 20.78 -4.66
C CYS A 110 8.95 20.06 -5.56
N GLU A 111 8.04 20.77 -6.21
CA GLU A 111 6.98 20.19 -7.06
C GLU A 111 6.15 19.09 -6.37
N ARG A 112 5.99 19.16 -5.04
CA ARG A 112 5.26 18.18 -4.26
C ARG A 112 3.79 18.53 -4.26
N GLU A 113 2.97 17.56 -4.64
CA GLU A 113 1.54 17.60 -4.36
C GLU A 113 1.25 16.79 -3.08
N VAL A 114 0.24 17.26 -2.34
CA VAL A 114 -0.18 16.69 -1.05
C VAL A 114 -1.70 16.53 -0.98
N HIS A 115 -2.18 15.79 0.03
CA HIS A 115 -3.61 15.55 0.23
C HIS A 115 -4.32 16.72 0.91
N ILE A 116 -3.65 17.37 1.86
CA ILE A 116 -4.22 18.43 2.71
C ILE A 116 -3.54 19.76 2.37
N LEU A 117 -4.33 20.69 1.87
CA LEU A 117 -3.92 22.05 1.51
C LEU A 117 -4.25 23.03 2.64
N PRO A 118 -3.49 24.14 2.75
CA PRO A 118 -3.83 25.20 3.68
C PRO A 118 -5.23 25.79 3.37
N PRO A 119 -5.86 26.40 4.37
CA PRO A 119 -7.08 27.16 4.14
C PRO A 119 -6.82 28.33 3.17
N VAL A 120 -7.86 28.81 2.47
CA VAL A 120 -7.71 29.98 1.58
C VAL A 120 -7.50 31.25 2.41
N LYS A 121 -8.16 31.33 3.56
CA LYS A 121 -7.98 32.40 4.55
C LYS A 121 -7.57 31.80 5.88
N ALA A 122 -6.72 32.51 6.62
CA ALA A 122 -6.15 31.99 7.86
C ALA A 122 -7.20 31.56 8.90
N ASP A 123 -8.41 32.11 8.90
CA ASP A 123 -9.52 31.77 9.82
C ASP A 123 -10.37 30.57 9.39
N GLU A 124 -10.21 30.07 8.16
CA GLU A 124 -10.91 28.90 7.63
C GLU A 124 -10.21 27.58 7.98
N MET A 125 -10.80 26.45 7.58
CA MET A 125 -10.26 25.10 7.81
C MET A 125 -9.46 24.60 6.59
N PRO A 126 -8.58 23.60 6.75
CA PRO A 126 -7.81 23.04 5.64
C PRO A 126 -8.73 22.41 4.60
N ARG A 127 -8.22 22.26 3.39
CA ARG A 127 -8.98 21.73 2.26
C ARG A 127 -8.34 20.46 1.73
N LEU A 128 -9.14 19.56 1.21
CA LEU A 128 -8.63 18.41 0.46
C LEU A 128 -8.18 18.82 -0.95
N ASN A 129 -7.04 18.31 -1.40
CA ASN A 129 -6.60 18.40 -2.78
C ASN A 129 -7.35 17.35 -3.63
N GLU A 130 -8.26 17.80 -4.50
CA GLU A 130 -9.11 16.90 -5.28
C GLU A 130 -8.31 15.90 -6.14
N LYS A 131 -7.19 16.33 -6.74
CA LYS A 131 -6.35 15.45 -7.56
C LYS A 131 -5.73 14.34 -6.71
N ALA A 132 -5.18 14.67 -5.54
CA ALA A 132 -4.63 13.69 -4.61
C ALA A 132 -5.72 12.74 -4.07
N MET A 133 -6.90 13.27 -3.78
CA MET A 133 -8.00 12.46 -3.28
C MET A 133 -8.58 11.52 -4.34
N GLN A 134 -8.53 11.86 -5.63
CA GLN A 134 -8.90 10.94 -6.72
C GLN A 134 -7.95 9.75 -6.85
N VAL A 135 -6.67 9.94 -6.48
CA VAL A 135 -5.69 8.83 -6.41
C VAL A 135 -6.05 7.89 -5.25
N LEU A 136 -6.48 8.43 -4.11
CA LEU A 136 -6.99 7.63 -3.00
C LEU A 136 -8.34 6.97 -3.34
N ASP A 137 -9.24 7.66 -4.04
CA ASP A 137 -10.51 7.09 -4.54
C ASP A 137 -10.23 5.84 -5.39
N ASN A 138 -9.23 5.90 -6.27
CA ASN A 138 -8.81 4.77 -7.10
C ASN A 138 -8.25 3.62 -6.27
N LEU A 139 -7.38 3.90 -5.29
CA LEU A 139 -6.88 2.87 -4.37
C LEU A 139 -8.03 2.16 -3.66
N LEU A 140 -9.01 2.90 -3.12
CA LEU A 140 -10.14 2.31 -2.41
C LEU A 140 -11.03 1.46 -3.32
N ALA A 141 -11.27 1.93 -4.54
CA ALA A 141 -12.06 1.19 -5.53
C ALA A 141 -11.35 -0.10 -5.95
N THR A 142 -10.05 -0.03 -6.24
CA THR A 142 -9.22 -1.19 -6.57
C THR A 142 -9.09 -2.16 -5.40
N ALA A 143 -8.92 -1.66 -4.17
CA ALA A 143 -8.87 -2.50 -2.97
C ALA A 143 -10.19 -3.23 -2.72
N ASP A 144 -11.34 -2.57 -2.95
CA ASP A 144 -12.65 -3.24 -2.94
C ASP A 144 -12.70 -4.30 -4.04
N GLU A 145 -12.44 -3.96 -5.31
CA GLU A 145 -12.52 -4.90 -6.43
C GLU A 145 -11.68 -6.18 -6.24
N GLU A 146 -10.45 -6.01 -5.75
CA GLU A 146 -9.47 -7.10 -5.61
C GLU A 146 -9.54 -7.81 -4.24
N GLY A 147 -10.30 -7.29 -3.27
CA GLY A 147 -10.46 -7.93 -1.96
C GLY A 147 -9.35 -7.64 -0.94
N LEU A 148 -8.78 -6.44 -0.94
CA LEU A 148 -7.84 -5.94 0.08
C LEU A 148 -8.52 -4.98 1.05
N ARG A 149 -8.36 -5.20 2.37
CA ARG A 149 -8.77 -4.25 3.41
C ARG A 149 -7.64 -3.28 3.75
N LEU A 150 -7.98 -2.04 4.08
CA LEU A 150 -7.04 -0.96 4.38
C LEU A 150 -7.25 -0.40 5.79
N ILE A 151 -6.15 -0.19 6.50
CA ILE A 151 -6.07 0.67 7.70
C ILE A 151 -5.49 2.01 7.25
N ILE A 152 -6.20 3.11 7.53
CA ILE A 152 -5.86 4.44 7.04
C ILE A 152 -5.63 5.39 8.22
N PRO A 153 -4.36 5.75 8.51
CA PRO A 153 -4.05 6.79 9.47
C PRO A 153 -4.28 8.19 8.86
N PHE A 154 -4.83 9.12 9.64
CA PHE A 154 -5.16 10.45 9.11
C PHE A 154 -3.95 11.37 8.94
N ILE A 155 -3.04 11.38 9.91
CA ILE A 155 -1.96 12.37 10.00
C ILE A 155 -0.73 11.75 10.66
N ASP A 156 0.45 12.28 10.34
CA ASP A 156 1.72 11.81 10.92
C ASP A 156 2.11 12.62 12.15
N HIS A 157 2.75 11.96 13.12
CA HIS A 157 3.48 12.63 14.18
C HIS A 157 4.75 13.31 13.66
N TRP A 158 5.41 12.66 12.70
CA TRP A 158 6.64 13.15 12.08
C TRP A 158 6.34 14.07 10.89
N SER A 159 7.38 14.61 10.26
CA SER A 159 7.25 15.57 9.13
C SER A 159 7.45 14.91 7.76
N TRP A 160 7.66 13.59 7.67
CA TRP A 160 8.09 12.93 6.42
C TRP A 160 7.02 13.02 5.32
N TRP A 161 5.73 12.91 5.66
CA TRP A 161 4.60 13.19 4.77
C TRP A 161 4.00 14.60 4.99
N GLY A 162 4.77 15.52 5.59
CA GLY A 162 4.17 16.55 6.45
C GLY A 162 3.65 15.90 7.72
N GLY A 163 2.76 16.56 8.46
CA GLY A 163 2.22 15.99 9.70
C GLY A 163 1.66 17.05 10.63
N ARG A 164 1.65 16.73 11.92
CA ARG A 164 1.09 17.62 12.96
C ARG A 164 1.74 19.01 12.97
N ALA A 165 3.05 19.09 12.73
CA ALA A 165 3.80 20.34 12.76
C ALA A 165 3.42 21.23 11.56
N GLU A 166 3.34 20.63 10.37
CA GLU A 166 2.94 21.32 9.14
C GLU A 166 1.47 21.76 9.20
N LEU A 167 0.59 20.96 9.81
CA LEU A 167 -0.80 21.36 10.04
C LEU A 167 -0.89 22.55 11.01
N ALA A 168 -0.10 22.54 12.07
CA ALA A 168 -0.05 23.64 13.04
C ALA A 168 0.48 24.94 12.42
N ALA A 169 1.43 24.83 11.51
CA ALA A 169 2.00 25.96 10.79
C ALA A 169 0.98 26.71 9.91
N PHE A 170 -0.17 26.13 9.56
CA PHE A 170 -1.26 26.87 8.89
C PHE A 170 -1.89 27.97 9.75
N TYR A 171 -1.67 27.91 11.07
CA TYR A 171 -2.35 28.76 12.05
C TYR A 171 -1.40 29.50 13.00
N ASP A 172 -0.11 29.52 12.68
CA ASP A 172 0.95 30.06 13.55
C ASP A 172 0.93 29.41 14.95
N GLU A 173 0.51 28.14 15.03
CA GLU A 173 0.49 27.33 16.25
C GLU A 173 1.68 26.35 16.27
N SER A 174 1.97 25.82 17.46
CA SER A 174 3.04 24.84 17.63
C SER A 174 2.57 23.43 17.31
N ALA A 175 3.51 22.52 17.03
CA ALA A 175 3.17 21.12 16.79
C ALA A 175 2.42 20.47 17.98
N ASP A 176 2.60 20.98 19.20
CA ASP A 176 1.95 20.45 20.41
C ASP A 176 0.50 20.89 20.53
N ASP A 177 0.12 21.99 19.88
CA ASP A 177 -1.27 22.44 19.80
C ASP A 177 -2.16 21.42 19.08
N PHE A 178 -1.59 20.53 18.26
CA PHE A 178 -2.30 19.37 17.70
C PHE A 178 -2.98 18.51 18.78
N TYR A 179 -2.36 18.35 19.94
CA TYR A 179 -2.89 17.55 21.06
C TYR A 179 -3.76 18.36 22.04
N ASN A 180 -3.80 19.68 21.88
CA ASN A 180 -4.61 20.58 22.68
C ASN A 180 -6.03 20.67 22.08
N THR A 181 -7.02 20.08 22.75
CA THR A 181 -8.40 20.02 22.20
C THR A 181 -9.10 21.38 22.09
N LYS A 182 -8.46 22.46 22.57
CA LYS A 182 -8.94 23.84 22.45
C LYS A 182 -8.26 24.64 21.33
N SER A 183 -7.22 24.09 20.70
CA SER A 183 -6.45 24.81 19.68
C SER A 183 -7.19 24.94 18.35
N LYS A 184 -6.66 25.76 17.44
CA LYS A 184 -7.16 25.82 16.07
C LYS A 184 -6.65 24.64 15.23
N THR A 185 -5.43 24.18 15.49
CA THR A 185 -4.83 23.00 14.86
C THR A 185 -5.65 21.74 15.10
N TYR A 186 -6.13 21.53 16.33
CA TYR A 186 -6.99 20.38 16.63
C TYR A 186 -8.34 20.49 15.91
N ARG A 187 -8.97 21.68 15.88
CA ARG A 187 -10.19 21.91 15.10
C ARG A 187 -9.98 21.67 13.60
N ALA A 188 -8.83 22.05 13.07
CA ALA A 188 -8.45 21.81 11.69
C ALA A 188 -8.31 20.30 11.40
N TYR A 189 -7.69 19.56 12.32
CA TYR A 189 -7.61 18.10 12.25
C TYR A 189 -9.00 17.43 12.31
N GLN A 190 -9.89 17.88 13.19
CA GLN A 190 -11.28 17.41 13.23
C GLN A 190 -12.02 17.69 11.92
N SER A 191 -11.79 18.86 11.30
CA SER A 191 -12.32 19.19 9.98
C SER A 191 -11.80 18.25 8.90
N ILE A 192 -10.50 17.90 8.91
CA ILE A 192 -9.91 16.94 7.98
C ILE A 192 -10.58 15.56 8.11
N ILE A 193 -10.72 15.05 9.34
CA ILE A 193 -11.42 13.77 9.60
C ILE A 193 -12.83 13.81 9.00
N GLN A 194 -13.60 14.87 9.28
CA GLN A 194 -14.95 15.01 8.76
C GLN A 194 -14.96 15.02 7.22
N GLN A 195 -14.10 15.82 6.59
CA GLN A 195 -14.01 15.92 5.13
C GLN A 195 -13.67 14.57 4.48
N VAL A 196 -12.67 13.86 5.02
CA VAL A 196 -12.21 12.58 4.47
C VAL A 196 -13.28 11.50 4.66
N VAL A 197 -13.79 11.31 5.87
CA VAL A 197 -14.75 10.24 6.17
C VAL A 197 -16.08 10.44 5.42
N THR A 198 -16.47 11.69 5.17
CA THR A 198 -17.70 12.02 4.44
C THR A 198 -17.51 12.23 2.93
N ARG A 199 -16.28 12.18 2.42
CA ARG A 199 -15.98 12.26 0.99
C ARG A 199 -16.73 11.16 0.23
N THR A 200 -17.29 11.50 -0.92
CA THR A 200 -17.79 10.53 -1.90
C THR A 200 -16.67 10.15 -2.85
N ASN A 201 -16.35 8.86 -2.91
CA ASN A 201 -15.41 8.29 -3.86
C ASN A 201 -15.92 8.53 -5.29
N THR A 202 -15.09 9.14 -6.13
CA THR A 202 -15.45 9.52 -7.51
C THR A 202 -15.64 8.33 -8.47
N ILE A 203 -15.17 7.14 -8.11
CA ILE A 203 -15.28 5.90 -8.91
C ILE A 203 -16.45 5.05 -8.44
N THR A 204 -16.55 4.77 -7.14
CA THR A 204 -17.59 3.87 -6.61
C THR A 204 -18.92 4.58 -6.36
N GLY A 205 -18.91 5.92 -6.25
CA GLY A 205 -20.06 6.74 -5.87
C GLY A 205 -20.46 6.62 -4.40
N ARG A 206 -19.71 5.88 -3.57
CA ARG A 206 -19.98 5.69 -2.14
C ARG A 206 -19.24 6.72 -1.31
N LYS A 207 -19.81 7.08 -0.15
CA LYS A 207 -19.04 7.79 0.87
C LYS A 207 -17.92 6.88 1.41
N TYR A 208 -16.79 7.45 1.80
CA TYR A 208 -15.70 6.72 2.45
C TYR A 208 -16.19 5.97 3.71
N SER A 209 -17.12 6.54 4.47
CA SER A 209 -17.79 5.85 5.59
C SER A 209 -18.65 4.63 5.21
N ALA A 210 -18.93 4.46 3.93
CA ALA A 210 -19.64 3.33 3.35
C ALA A 210 -18.70 2.39 2.55
N GLU A 211 -17.41 2.72 2.43
CA GLU A 211 -16.42 1.88 1.76
C GLU A 211 -15.97 0.74 2.67
N LYS A 212 -16.33 -0.49 2.28
CA LYS A 212 -15.93 -1.69 3.03
C LYS A 212 -14.45 -1.99 2.89
N ALA A 213 -13.80 -1.59 1.79
CA ALA A 213 -12.35 -1.72 1.64
C ALA A 213 -11.59 -1.02 2.78
N ILE A 214 -12.15 0.03 3.38
CA ILE A 214 -11.59 0.63 4.60
C ILE A 214 -12.05 -0.22 5.79
N MET A 215 -11.11 -0.98 6.37
CA MET A 215 -11.37 -1.75 7.58
C MET A 215 -11.39 -0.85 8.81
N ALA A 216 -10.40 0.03 8.93
CA ALA A 216 -10.24 0.86 10.10
C ALA A 216 -9.66 2.24 9.76
N TRP A 217 -10.12 3.23 10.52
CA TRP A 217 -9.51 4.55 10.59
C TRP A 217 -8.56 4.60 11.79
N GLU A 218 -7.38 5.14 11.60
CA GLU A 218 -6.41 5.32 12.68
C GLU A 218 -6.23 6.82 12.96
N THR A 219 -6.22 7.20 14.24
CA THR A 219 -6.12 8.62 14.62
C THR A 219 -4.88 9.27 14.00
N GLY A 220 -3.76 8.57 13.94
CA GLY A 220 -2.62 9.00 13.15
C GLY A 220 -1.46 8.03 13.28
N ASN A 221 -0.40 8.30 12.54
CA ASN A 221 0.83 7.54 12.65
C ASN A 221 1.64 8.03 13.84
N GLU A 222 1.96 7.10 14.75
CA GLU A 222 2.95 7.29 15.81
C GLU A 222 2.70 8.51 16.73
N LEU A 223 1.45 8.75 17.10
CA LEU A 223 1.04 9.91 17.90
C LEU A 223 1.44 9.78 19.40
N LYS A 224 2.73 9.75 19.71
CA LYS A 224 3.29 9.48 21.06
C LYS A 224 2.86 10.43 22.17
N ASP A 225 2.50 11.66 21.84
CA ASP A 225 2.13 12.68 22.84
C ASP A 225 0.60 12.78 23.03
N SER A 226 -0.13 11.73 22.64
CA SER A 226 -1.59 11.66 22.75
C SER A 226 -2.07 11.77 24.19
N THR A 227 -2.96 12.72 24.45
CA THR A 227 -3.65 12.86 25.74
C THR A 227 -4.97 12.09 25.76
N SER A 228 -5.47 11.73 26.95
CA SER A 228 -6.78 11.06 27.08
C SER A 228 -7.92 11.85 26.44
N ALA A 229 -7.91 13.19 26.58
CA ALA A 229 -8.91 14.06 25.97
C ALA A 229 -8.82 14.01 24.44
N PHE A 230 -7.60 14.14 23.89
CA PHE A 230 -7.37 14.05 22.45
C PHE A 230 -7.87 12.74 21.86
N VAL A 231 -7.50 11.60 22.45
CA VAL A 231 -7.92 10.27 21.98
C VAL A 231 -9.45 10.15 22.03
N THR A 232 -10.06 10.52 23.16
CA THR A 232 -11.50 10.37 23.38
C THR A 232 -12.33 11.21 22.41
N GLU A 233 -11.99 12.49 22.26
CA GLU A 233 -12.71 13.39 21.37
C GLU A 233 -12.53 13.00 19.89
N THR A 234 -11.32 12.58 19.51
CA THR A 234 -11.01 12.16 18.12
C THR A 234 -11.71 10.87 17.76
N ALA A 235 -11.65 9.85 18.63
CA ALA A 235 -12.30 8.57 18.40
C ALA A 235 -13.83 8.71 18.32
N ALA A 236 -14.42 9.53 19.19
CA ALA A 236 -15.85 9.84 19.16
C ALA A 236 -16.26 10.55 17.84
N LEU A 237 -15.43 11.45 17.34
CA LEU A 237 -15.68 12.13 16.06
C LEU A 237 -15.66 11.15 14.88
N ILE A 238 -14.65 10.28 14.81
CA ILE A 238 -14.56 9.25 13.77
C ILE A 238 -15.80 8.34 13.84
N ARG A 239 -16.15 7.85 15.04
CA ARG A 239 -17.34 7.00 15.26
C ARG A 239 -18.62 7.68 14.79
N ARG A 240 -18.76 9.00 15.02
CA ARG A 240 -19.93 9.78 14.58
C ARG A 240 -20.13 9.74 13.07
N PHE A 241 -19.04 9.84 12.30
CA PHE A 241 -19.10 9.92 10.84
C PHE A 241 -18.95 8.56 10.12
N ALA A 242 -18.31 7.59 10.76
CA ALA A 242 -18.06 6.23 10.27
C ALA A 242 -18.48 5.17 11.28
N PRO A 243 -19.78 5.05 11.64
CA PRO A 243 -20.21 4.19 12.73
C PRO A 243 -19.96 2.69 12.49
N LYS A 244 -19.80 2.26 11.23
CA LYS A 244 -19.61 0.86 10.82
C LYS A 244 -18.15 0.44 10.66
N GLN A 245 -17.21 1.38 10.64
CA GLN A 245 -15.78 1.09 10.49
C GLN A 245 -15.10 1.07 11.86
N LEU A 246 -13.97 0.38 11.95
CA LEU A 246 -13.22 0.28 13.19
C LEU A 246 -12.37 1.54 13.43
N VAL A 247 -12.05 1.82 14.69
CA VAL A 247 -11.15 2.91 15.08
C VAL A 247 -9.90 2.35 15.77
N VAL A 248 -8.74 2.72 15.26
CA VAL A 248 -7.42 2.40 15.83
C VAL A 248 -6.87 3.61 16.57
N ASP A 249 -6.36 3.39 17.78
CA ASP A 249 -5.52 4.39 18.44
C ASP A 249 -4.13 4.40 17.82
N GLY A 250 -3.70 5.58 17.35
CA GLY A 250 -2.41 5.84 16.72
C GLY A 250 -1.24 6.02 17.68
N ASN A 251 -1.45 5.90 19.00
CA ASN A 251 -0.32 5.80 19.93
C ASN A 251 0.45 4.48 19.69
N TYR A 252 1.78 4.54 19.73
CA TYR A 252 2.63 3.42 19.30
C TYR A 252 3.68 2.97 20.32
N LEU A 253 3.81 3.68 21.45
CA LEU A 253 4.85 3.38 22.45
C LEU A 253 4.32 2.59 23.65
N SER A 254 3.01 2.65 23.89
CA SER A 254 2.40 2.02 25.08
C SER A 254 0.91 1.76 24.91
N VAL A 255 0.40 0.79 25.67
CA VAL A 255 -1.04 0.58 25.82
C VAL A 255 -1.60 1.61 26.80
N LEU A 256 -2.24 2.66 26.29
CA LEU A 256 -2.85 3.69 27.12
C LEU A 256 -4.13 3.17 27.79
N SER A 257 -4.24 3.39 29.11
CA SER A 257 -5.45 3.03 29.88
C SER A 257 -6.71 3.77 29.36
N SER A 258 -6.56 5.01 28.87
CA SER A 258 -7.64 5.76 28.23
C SER A 258 -8.16 5.02 27.01
N SER A 259 -7.29 4.57 26.10
CA SER A 259 -7.65 3.86 24.88
C SER A 259 -8.28 2.49 25.16
N VAL A 260 -7.78 1.77 26.17
CA VAL A 260 -8.35 0.47 26.60
C VAL A 260 -9.79 0.62 27.12
N ASN A 261 -10.15 1.76 27.71
CA ASN A 261 -11.47 1.96 28.33
C ASN A 261 -12.41 2.86 27.51
N ASP A 262 -11.94 3.49 26.44
CA ASP A 262 -12.76 4.32 25.55
C ASP A 262 -13.71 3.44 24.70
N PRO A 263 -15.04 3.63 24.73
CA PRO A 263 -15.98 2.84 23.92
C PRO A 263 -15.83 3.03 22.41
N ASN A 264 -15.20 4.11 21.95
CA ASN A 264 -15.06 4.43 20.53
C ASN A 264 -13.84 3.78 19.88
N ILE A 265 -12.82 3.43 20.67
CA ILE A 265 -11.63 2.71 20.19
C ILE A 265 -11.94 1.21 20.09
N ASP A 266 -11.57 0.61 18.97
CA ASP A 266 -11.74 -0.83 18.71
C ASP A 266 -10.43 -1.60 18.79
N ILE A 267 -9.37 -0.99 18.27
CA ILE A 267 -8.06 -1.61 18.07
C ILE A 267 -6.99 -0.78 18.79
N ILE A 268 -6.15 -1.48 19.55
CA ILE A 268 -4.89 -0.95 20.08
C ILE A 268 -3.77 -1.42 19.15
N SER A 269 -2.95 -0.49 18.70
CA SER A 269 -1.76 -0.74 17.90
C SER A 269 -0.49 -0.50 18.72
N ASN A 270 0.60 -1.18 18.38
CA ASN A 270 1.94 -0.90 18.89
C ASN A 270 2.95 -1.07 17.73
N HIS A 271 4.00 -0.27 17.71
CA HIS A 271 5.07 -0.39 16.73
C HIS A 271 6.39 -0.80 17.39
N PHE A 272 7.05 -1.82 16.84
CA PHE A 272 8.24 -2.38 17.43
C PHE A 272 9.50 -1.98 16.67
N TYR A 273 10.30 -1.14 17.30
CA TYR A 273 11.56 -0.65 16.75
C TYR A 273 12.66 -0.66 17.82
N SER A 274 13.89 -0.92 17.39
CA SER A 274 15.06 -1.02 18.27
C SER A 274 15.25 0.21 19.16
N VAL A 275 14.94 1.40 18.63
CA VAL A 275 15.01 2.69 19.36
C VAL A 275 14.09 2.75 20.58
N ASN A 276 13.04 1.92 20.61
CA ASN A 276 12.06 1.84 21.70
C ASN A 276 12.35 0.67 22.65
N HIS A 277 13.37 -0.16 22.37
CA HIS A 277 13.72 -1.36 23.14
C HIS A 277 12.57 -2.37 23.34
N ASN A 278 11.63 -2.42 22.38
CA ASN A 278 10.39 -3.20 22.44
C ASN A 278 10.25 -4.26 21.32
N ASN A 279 11.29 -4.43 20.50
CA ASN A 279 11.37 -5.37 19.38
C ASN A 279 11.61 -6.83 19.80
N LYS A 280 10.68 -7.41 20.55
CA LYS A 280 10.78 -8.79 21.07
C LYS A 280 9.41 -9.46 21.24
N PRO A 281 9.33 -10.79 21.17
CA PRO A 281 8.12 -11.56 21.43
C PRO A 281 7.38 -11.19 22.73
N GLN A 282 8.12 -10.89 23.79
CA GLN A 282 7.55 -10.59 25.11
C GLN A 282 6.63 -9.36 25.09
N THR A 283 6.92 -8.37 24.24
CA THR A 283 6.11 -7.15 24.12
C THR A 283 4.66 -7.46 23.73
N ILE A 284 4.45 -8.45 22.84
CA ILE A 284 3.11 -8.91 22.45
C ILE A 284 2.35 -9.47 23.65
N ILE A 285 3.03 -10.23 24.50
CA ILE A 285 2.42 -10.83 25.71
C ILE A 285 2.07 -9.72 26.70
N ASP A 286 2.99 -8.78 26.93
CA ASP A 286 2.80 -7.66 27.86
C ASP A 286 1.65 -6.73 27.41
N ASP A 287 1.54 -6.48 26.11
CA ASP A 287 0.45 -5.69 25.52
C ASP A 287 -0.89 -6.43 25.69
N LEU A 288 -0.96 -7.73 25.38
CA LEU A 288 -2.17 -8.54 25.56
C LEU A 288 -2.62 -8.58 27.04
N VAL A 289 -1.67 -8.71 27.98
CA VAL A 289 -1.92 -8.63 29.43
C VAL A 289 -2.48 -7.27 29.82
N SER A 290 -1.96 -6.18 29.24
CA SER A 290 -2.39 -4.82 29.53
C SER A 290 -3.80 -4.52 29.00
N ILE A 291 -4.12 -5.04 27.81
CA ILE A 291 -5.42 -4.87 27.15
C ILE A 291 -6.52 -5.70 27.82
N LYS A 292 -6.17 -6.84 28.43
CA LYS A 292 -7.10 -7.72 29.17
C LYS A 292 -8.31 -8.17 28.33
N GLY A 293 -8.08 -8.42 27.03
CA GLY A 293 -9.12 -8.85 26.09
C GLY A 293 -10.22 -7.83 25.79
N LYS A 294 -10.11 -6.58 26.27
CA LYS A 294 -11.15 -5.55 26.08
C LYS A 294 -11.19 -4.99 24.65
N LYS A 295 -10.04 -5.00 23.97
CA LYS A 295 -9.82 -4.43 22.65
C LYS A 295 -9.11 -5.44 21.77
N VAL A 296 -9.23 -5.25 20.46
CA VAL A 296 -8.39 -5.95 19.49
C VAL A 296 -6.97 -5.42 19.61
N TYR A 297 -5.98 -6.29 19.43
CA TYR A 297 -4.57 -5.92 19.38
C TYR A 297 -3.97 -6.22 18.00
N ILE A 298 -3.22 -5.27 17.46
CA ILE A 298 -2.39 -5.46 16.27
C ILE A 298 -0.96 -4.95 16.51
N ILE A 299 0.01 -5.59 15.88
CA ILE A 299 1.35 -5.03 15.71
C ILE A 299 1.31 -4.24 14.41
N GLY A 300 1.16 -2.91 14.55
CA GLY A 300 0.93 -2.01 13.42
C GLY A 300 2.15 -1.90 12.50
N GLU A 301 3.34 -1.96 13.09
CA GLU A 301 4.63 -1.97 12.39
C GLU A 301 5.68 -2.71 13.23
N PHE A 302 6.55 -3.46 12.56
CA PHE A 302 7.80 -3.94 13.13
C PHE A 302 8.77 -4.31 12.01
N GLY A 303 10.06 -4.39 12.28
CA GLY A 303 11.04 -4.75 11.25
C GLY A 303 12.37 -4.07 11.51
N LEU A 304 13.19 -3.96 10.47
CA LEU A 304 14.56 -3.43 10.56
C LEU A 304 15.42 -4.27 11.51
N LEU A 305 15.27 -5.59 11.42
CA LEU A 305 15.91 -6.58 12.28
C LEU A 305 16.43 -7.75 11.44
N PRO A 306 17.40 -8.51 11.98
CA PRO A 306 17.76 -9.79 11.40
C PRO A 306 16.53 -10.71 11.28
N THR A 307 16.44 -11.45 10.18
CA THR A 307 15.29 -12.31 9.82
C THR A 307 14.85 -13.24 10.93
N LYS A 308 15.78 -13.79 11.71
CA LYS A 308 15.45 -14.66 12.86
C LYS A 308 14.61 -13.94 13.91
N GLN A 309 14.90 -12.67 14.22
CA GLN A 309 14.12 -11.89 15.19
C GLN A 309 12.75 -11.52 14.63
N ILE A 310 12.67 -11.20 13.33
CA ILE A 310 11.40 -11.01 12.62
C ILE A 310 10.53 -12.27 12.73
N GLN A 311 11.12 -13.45 12.51
CA GLN A 311 10.45 -14.74 12.64
C GLN A 311 9.96 -15.00 14.06
N GLU A 312 10.77 -14.72 15.08
CA GLU A 312 10.38 -14.87 16.49
C GLU A 312 9.19 -13.98 16.86
N ILE A 313 9.21 -12.70 16.47
CA ILE A 313 8.12 -11.76 16.71
C ILE A 313 6.85 -12.21 15.95
N MET A 314 6.98 -12.56 14.67
CA MET A 314 5.85 -13.00 13.86
C MET A 314 5.23 -14.30 14.40
N GLN A 315 6.06 -15.25 14.85
CA GLN A 315 5.57 -16.48 15.49
C GLN A 315 4.82 -16.19 16.80
N ALA A 316 5.30 -15.24 17.60
CA ALA A 316 4.60 -14.80 18.79
C ALA A 316 3.26 -14.12 18.45
N ALA A 317 3.21 -13.28 17.41
CA ALA A 317 1.96 -12.69 16.94
C ALA A 317 0.94 -13.75 16.49
N VAL A 318 1.40 -14.85 15.90
CA VAL A 318 0.56 -15.98 15.50
C VAL A 318 0.05 -16.77 16.71
N LYS A 319 0.94 -17.10 17.66
CA LYS A 319 0.73 -18.16 18.67
C LYS A 319 0.37 -17.68 20.07
N SER A 320 0.79 -16.48 20.47
CA SER A 320 0.56 -16.00 21.84
C SER A 320 -0.94 -15.89 22.11
N ASP A 321 -1.35 -16.44 23.25
CA ASP A 321 -2.70 -16.39 23.78
C ASP A 321 -2.61 -16.00 25.25
N VAL A 322 -3.31 -14.92 25.62
CA VAL A 322 -3.44 -14.47 27.00
C VAL A 322 -4.91 -14.43 27.35
N ASN A 323 -5.38 -15.44 28.09
CA ASN A 323 -6.77 -15.59 28.50
C ASN A 323 -7.77 -15.54 27.33
N GLY A 324 -7.43 -16.15 26.18
CA GLY A 324 -8.25 -16.18 24.96
C GLY A 324 -8.08 -14.95 24.06
N ALA A 325 -7.25 -13.97 24.42
CA ALA A 325 -6.89 -12.84 23.57
C ALA A 325 -5.60 -13.12 22.79
N GLN A 326 -5.61 -12.83 21.50
CA GLN A 326 -4.48 -12.99 20.58
C GLN A 326 -4.32 -11.73 19.73
N ALA A 327 -3.14 -11.54 19.14
CA ALA A 327 -2.96 -10.53 18.11
C ALA A 327 -3.79 -10.88 16.87
N SER A 328 -4.56 -9.90 16.38
CA SER A 328 -5.37 -10.03 15.16
C SER A 328 -4.60 -9.63 13.89
N GLY A 329 -3.54 -8.84 14.03
CA GLY A 329 -2.78 -8.27 12.92
C GLY A 329 -1.29 -8.17 13.25
N ALA A 330 -0.42 -8.39 12.27
CA ALA A 330 1.01 -8.10 12.38
C ALA A 330 1.59 -7.67 11.03
N LEU A 331 2.18 -6.47 10.97
CA LEU A 331 2.68 -5.90 9.71
C LEU A 331 4.17 -5.56 9.79
N ILE A 332 4.96 -6.09 8.86
CA ILE A 332 6.37 -5.79 8.72
C ILE A 332 6.56 -4.50 7.90
N TRP A 333 7.39 -3.59 8.37
CA TRP A 333 7.81 -2.40 7.62
C TRP A 333 8.96 -2.74 6.64
N GLY A 334 8.84 -2.55 5.33
CA GLY A 334 7.67 -2.14 4.54
C GLY A 334 7.78 -2.54 3.05
N PHE A 335 6.69 -2.40 2.30
CA PHE A 335 6.54 -2.80 0.90
C PHE A 335 6.78 -1.65 -0.08
N ARG A 336 7.36 -1.94 -1.25
CA ARG A 336 7.35 -1.07 -2.43
C ARG A 336 6.93 -1.82 -3.68
N GLY A 337 6.13 -1.15 -4.50
CA GLY A 337 5.49 -1.76 -5.66
C GLY A 337 6.31 -1.68 -6.95
N ARG A 338 5.88 -2.43 -7.98
CA ARG A 338 6.46 -2.34 -9.33
C ARG A 338 6.21 -0.97 -9.96
N ARG A 339 7.16 -0.45 -10.73
CA ARG A 339 6.99 0.81 -11.47
C ARG A 339 6.29 0.58 -12.79
N HIS A 340 5.64 1.63 -13.27
CA HIS A 340 4.96 1.65 -14.56
C HIS A 340 5.84 1.21 -15.74
N ASN A 341 7.13 1.58 -15.73
CA ASN A 341 8.09 1.33 -16.83
C ASN A 341 9.14 0.27 -16.53
N GLY A 342 8.94 -0.55 -15.49
CA GLY A 342 9.85 -1.63 -15.13
C GLY A 342 10.58 -1.40 -13.83
N GLY A 343 11.02 -2.51 -13.25
CA GLY A 343 11.62 -2.55 -11.92
C GLY A 343 10.63 -2.29 -10.81
N PHE A 344 11.16 -2.10 -9.61
CA PHE A 344 10.40 -1.74 -8.41
C PHE A 344 10.80 -0.35 -7.90
N TYR A 345 9.85 0.34 -7.29
CA TYR A 345 10.15 1.36 -6.31
C TYR A 345 10.94 0.73 -5.16
N TRP A 346 11.81 1.50 -4.52
CA TRP A 346 12.61 1.01 -3.42
C TRP A 346 12.86 2.14 -2.42
N HIS A 347 13.11 1.77 -1.19
CA HIS A 347 13.49 2.69 -0.13
C HIS A 347 14.56 2.04 0.74
N LYS A 348 15.54 2.84 1.17
CA LYS A 348 16.56 2.43 2.14
C LYS A 348 16.28 3.12 3.46
N GLU A 349 16.21 2.34 4.53
CA GLU A 349 15.74 2.80 5.84
C GLU A 349 16.87 3.55 6.56
N GLY A 350 16.97 4.86 6.29
CA GLY A 350 18.03 5.72 6.79
C GLY A 350 19.44 5.18 6.47
N ASP A 351 20.32 5.22 7.47
CA ASP A 351 21.68 4.67 7.37
C ASP A 351 21.76 3.15 7.65
N SER A 352 20.62 2.45 7.76
CA SER A 352 20.59 1.01 8.06
C SER A 352 20.93 0.15 6.83
N GLU A 353 21.07 -1.16 7.05
CA GLU A 353 21.28 -2.14 5.99
C GLU A 353 19.97 -2.63 5.33
N TYR A 354 18.82 -2.17 5.84
CA TYR A 354 17.51 -2.68 5.43
C TYR A 354 16.91 -1.85 4.28
N TYR A 355 16.33 -2.57 3.33
CA TYR A 355 15.57 -2.00 2.22
C TYR A 355 14.09 -2.37 2.35
N SER A 356 13.25 -1.66 1.61
CA SER A 356 11.88 -2.10 1.36
C SER A 356 11.84 -3.48 0.70
N TYR A 357 10.80 -4.25 1.00
CA TYR A 357 10.56 -5.56 0.43
C TYR A 357 9.70 -5.50 -0.84
N HIS A 358 9.99 -6.41 -1.77
CA HIS A 358 9.25 -6.63 -3.00
C HIS A 358 8.48 -7.95 -2.94
N LEU A 359 7.30 -7.98 -3.57
CA LEU A 359 6.48 -9.19 -3.65
C LEU A 359 6.61 -9.86 -5.03
N PRO A 360 6.86 -11.18 -5.10
CA PRO A 360 6.79 -12.17 -4.01
C PRO A 360 8.17 -12.51 -3.37
N GLY A 361 9.15 -11.63 -3.51
CA GLY A 361 10.53 -11.80 -3.08
C GLY A 361 11.48 -12.22 -4.21
N PHE A 362 12.71 -11.72 -4.18
CA PHE A 362 13.69 -11.87 -5.25
C PHE A 362 15.08 -12.15 -4.70
N GLU A 363 15.89 -12.87 -5.49
CA GLU A 363 17.30 -13.13 -5.14
C GLU A 363 18.12 -11.83 -5.09
N ALA A 364 17.73 -10.81 -5.86
CA ALA A 364 18.34 -9.48 -5.78
C ALA A 364 18.09 -8.78 -4.42
N GLY A 365 17.14 -9.28 -3.62
CA GLY A 365 16.88 -8.88 -2.24
C GLY A 365 17.59 -9.72 -1.18
N LYS A 366 18.58 -10.54 -1.56
CA LYS A 366 19.28 -11.45 -0.64
C LYS A 366 19.95 -10.74 0.54
N GLU A 367 20.53 -9.56 0.34
CA GLU A 367 21.16 -8.80 1.43
C GLU A 367 20.15 -8.38 2.52
N ASN A 368 18.87 -8.32 2.16
CA ASN A 368 17.76 -8.03 3.05
C ASN A 368 16.97 -9.30 3.46
N ASP A 369 17.50 -10.49 3.14
CA ASP A 369 16.84 -11.80 3.34
C ASP A 369 15.40 -11.84 2.80
N GLU A 370 15.14 -11.11 1.71
CA GLU A 370 13.77 -10.76 1.29
C GLU A 370 12.87 -11.99 1.13
N ILE A 371 13.34 -13.03 0.44
CA ILE A 371 12.56 -14.26 0.24
C ILE A 371 12.19 -14.89 1.59
N ALA A 372 13.12 -14.96 2.54
CA ALA A 372 12.87 -15.56 3.85
C ALA A 372 11.87 -14.73 4.69
N VAL A 373 11.91 -13.40 4.58
CA VAL A 373 10.93 -12.50 5.21
C VAL A 373 9.55 -12.69 4.58
N ILE A 374 9.44 -12.72 3.25
CA ILE A 374 8.16 -12.95 2.56
C ILE A 374 7.60 -14.34 2.89
N ASP A 375 8.43 -15.38 2.96
CA ASP A 375 7.99 -16.72 3.36
C ASP A 375 7.50 -16.76 4.80
N THR A 376 8.14 -16.01 5.70
CA THR A 376 7.71 -15.84 7.09
C THR A 376 6.30 -15.24 7.17
N ILE A 377 6.03 -14.20 6.37
CA ILE A 377 4.71 -13.57 6.27
C ILE A 377 3.68 -14.57 5.76
N ARG A 378 3.97 -15.26 4.66
CA ARG A 378 3.05 -16.23 4.03
C ARG A 378 2.72 -17.39 4.96
N GLN A 379 3.68 -17.87 5.73
CA GLN A 379 3.45 -18.90 6.74
C GLN A 379 2.61 -18.37 7.91
N ALA A 380 2.83 -17.13 8.34
CA ALA A 380 2.00 -16.50 9.37
C ALA A 380 0.55 -16.33 8.92
N GLN A 381 0.34 -15.90 7.67
CA GLN A 381 -0.99 -15.82 7.06
C GLN A 381 -1.71 -17.17 7.05
N ALA A 382 -1.02 -18.25 6.68
CA ALA A 382 -1.57 -19.60 6.73
C ALA A 382 -1.97 -19.99 8.16
N ASN A 383 -1.05 -19.85 9.12
CA ASN A 383 -1.29 -20.22 10.51
C ASN A 383 -2.46 -19.43 11.12
N MET A 384 -2.57 -18.13 10.82
CA MET A 384 -3.67 -17.27 11.26
C MET A 384 -5.02 -17.67 10.65
N ASN A 385 -5.01 -18.36 9.50
CA ASN A 385 -6.20 -18.95 8.87
C ASN A 385 -6.48 -20.39 9.33
N GLY A 386 -5.69 -20.93 10.26
CA GLY A 386 -5.79 -22.34 10.67
C GLY A 386 -5.20 -23.33 9.66
N GLU A 387 -4.43 -22.85 8.69
CA GLU A 387 -3.73 -23.66 7.69
C GLU A 387 -2.31 -24.00 8.17
N VAL A 388 -1.81 -25.18 7.83
CA VAL A 388 -0.46 -25.64 8.24
C VAL A 388 0.63 -25.12 7.30
N LYS A 389 0.30 -24.87 6.03
CA LYS A 389 1.26 -24.44 5.00
C LYS A 389 0.71 -23.24 4.26
N SER A 390 1.61 -22.35 3.85
CA SER A 390 1.27 -21.28 2.91
C SER A 390 0.69 -21.85 1.62
N ARG A 391 -0.31 -21.16 1.08
CA ARG A 391 -0.88 -21.47 -0.22
C ARG A 391 0.18 -21.28 -1.31
N VAL A 392 0.08 -22.01 -2.40
CA VAL A 392 0.94 -21.80 -3.57
C VAL A 392 0.54 -20.48 -4.25
N LEU A 393 1.49 -19.74 -4.83
CA LEU A 393 1.17 -18.55 -5.60
C LEU A 393 0.29 -18.91 -6.82
N PRO A 394 -0.64 -18.05 -7.26
CA PRO A 394 -1.26 -18.27 -8.57
C PRO A 394 -0.22 -18.06 -9.68
N SER A 395 -0.47 -18.64 -10.86
CA SER A 395 0.32 -18.30 -12.05
C SER A 395 0.23 -16.78 -12.32
N PRO A 396 1.31 -16.14 -12.81
CA PRO A 396 1.30 -14.70 -13.02
C PRO A 396 0.29 -14.28 -14.09
N GLU A 397 -0.14 -13.02 -14.01
CA GLU A 397 -0.86 -12.37 -15.11
C GLU A 397 0.09 -11.98 -16.25
N PRO A 398 -0.44 -11.68 -17.45
CA PRO A 398 0.39 -11.13 -18.51
C PRO A 398 1.01 -9.79 -18.08
N PRO A 399 2.33 -9.60 -18.25
CA PRO A 399 2.92 -8.29 -18.05
C PRO A 399 2.45 -7.31 -19.14
N THR A 400 2.61 -6.01 -18.91
CA THR A 400 2.27 -4.99 -19.92
C THR A 400 3.55 -4.44 -20.54
N LEU A 401 3.83 -4.86 -21.78
CA LEU A 401 5.03 -4.51 -22.52
C LEU A 401 4.96 -3.07 -23.05
N ARG A 402 5.97 -2.27 -22.73
CA ARG A 402 6.11 -0.89 -23.20
C ARG A 402 6.76 -0.86 -24.59
N GLU A 403 6.63 0.26 -25.28
CA GLU A 403 7.20 0.46 -26.61
C GLU A 403 8.71 0.17 -26.62
N ILE A 404 9.17 -0.52 -27.67
CA ILE A 404 10.58 -0.88 -27.83
C ILE A 404 11.30 0.26 -28.55
N SER A 405 12.32 0.84 -27.91
CA SER A 405 13.09 1.93 -28.49
C SER A 405 14.00 1.47 -29.62
N GLN A 406 14.52 2.40 -30.44
CA GLN A 406 15.57 2.07 -31.44
C GLN A 406 16.88 1.58 -30.79
N ALA A 407 17.12 1.92 -29.53
CA ALA A 407 18.21 1.36 -28.72
C ALA A 407 17.91 -0.09 -28.26
N ARG A 408 16.75 -0.64 -28.64
CA ARG A 408 16.29 -2.01 -28.37
C ARG A 408 16.16 -2.32 -26.89
N HIS A 409 15.79 -1.31 -26.11
CA HIS A 409 15.43 -1.46 -24.71
C HIS A 409 14.03 -2.08 -24.61
N VAL A 410 13.90 -3.14 -23.85
CA VAL A 410 12.66 -3.90 -23.64
C VAL A 410 12.27 -3.77 -22.18
N ASN A 411 11.24 -2.97 -21.91
CA ASN A 411 10.76 -2.65 -20.57
C ASN A 411 9.26 -2.91 -20.46
N TRP A 412 8.77 -3.28 -19.27
CA TRP A 412 7.37 -3.65 -19.04
C TRP A 412 6.95 -3.34 -17.61
N LEU A 413 5.66 -3.10 -17.38
CA LEU A 413 5.10 -3.22 -16.03
C LEU A 413 5.06 -4.72 -15.68
N GLY A 414 5.85 -5.09 -14.68
CA GLY A 414 5.93 -6.47 -14.21
C GLY A 414 4.59 -7.01 -13.73
N SER A 415 4.38 -8.32 -13.84
CA SER A 415 3.14 -8.97 -13.41
C SER A 415 3.11 -9.14 -11.89
N PRO A 416 1.94 -8.99 -11.23
CA PRO A 416 1.76 -9.48 -9.87
C PRO A 416 2.25 -10.92 -9.74
N VAL A 417 2.98 -11.20 -8.66
CA VAL A 417 3.55 -12.51 -8.28
C VAL A 417 4.48 -13.20 -9.29
N ALA A 418 4.90 -12.54 -10.37
CA ALA A 418 6.01 -13.02 -11.20
C ALA A 418 7.34 -12.87 -10.44
N ARG A 419 8.24 -13.83 -10.64
CA ARG A 419 9.64 -13.79 -10.14
C ARG A 419 10.65 -13.60 -11.27
N ALA A 420 10.29 -14.01 -12.48
CA ALA A 420 11.14 -13.92 -13.65
C ALA A 420 10.30 -13.80 -14.93
N TYR A 421 10.97 -13.51 -16.04
CA TYR A 421 10.34 -13.32 -17.34
C TYR A 421 11.12 -14.03 -18.45
N ARG A 422 10.36 -14.48 -19.45
CA ARG A 422 10.87 -14.92 -20.75
C ARG A 422 10.50 -13.89 -21.80
N ILE A 423 11.48 -13.55 -22.64
CA ILE A 423 11.31 -12.59 -23.73
C ILE A 423 11.38 -13.35 -25.04
N GLU A 424 10.39 -13.12 -25.89
CA GLU A 424 10.28 -13.74 -27.19
C GLU A 424 10.20 -12.69 -28.29
N ARG A 425 10.85 -12.98 -29.41
CA ARG A 425 10.88 -12.14 -30.61
C ARG A 425 10.61 -12.97 -31.85
N LYS A 426 10.03 -12.35 -32.87
CA LYS A 426 9.99 -12.88 -34.23
C LYS A 426 10.05 -11.77 -35.27
N LEU A 427 10.43 -12.10 -36.50
CA LEU A 427 10.15 -11.22 -37.64
C LEU A 427 8.64 -11.09 -37.84
N ALA A 428 8.17 -9.93 -38.26
CA ALA A 428 6.73 -9.72 -38.53
C ALA A 428 6.20 -10.66 -39.63
N SER A 429 7.06 -11.08 -40.57
CA SER A 429 6.76 -12.08 -41.60
C SER A 429 6.69 -13.52 -41.08
N ASP A 430 7.22 -13.78 -39.89
CA ASP A 430 7.33 -15.13 -39.34
C ASP A 430 6.11 -15.51 -38.51
N ILE A 431 5.85 -16.81 -38.42
CA ILE A 431 4.78 -17.36 -37.56
C ILE A 431 5.34 -17.73 -36.19
N LYS A 432 6.54 -18.33 -36.15
CA LYS A 432 7.15 -18.87 -34.93
C LYS A 432 7.80 -17.78 -34.08
N TRP A 433 7.55 -17.83 -32.78
CA TRP A 433 8.25 -17.03 -31.77
C TRP A 433 9.55 -17.71 -31.34
N TYR A 434 10.61 -16.93 -31.19
CA TYR A 434 11.91 -17.38 -30.70
C TYR A 434 12.19 -16.77 -29.34
N VAL A 435 12.67 -17.59 -28.41
CA VAL A 435 13.09 -17.12 -27.08
C VAL A 435 14.45 -16.45 -27.22
N ILE A 436 14.52 -15.16 -26.86
CA ILE A 436 15.76 -14.38 -26.91
C ILE A 436 16.35 -14.11 -25.51
N ALA A 437 15.54 -14.24 -24.46
CA ALA A 437 16.00 -14.22 -23.08
C ALA A 437 15.12 -15.09 -22.17
N LYS A 438 15.72 -15.69 -21.15
CA LYS A 438 15.04 -16.48 -20.11
C LYS A 438 15.47 -15.96 -18.74
N GLU A 439 14.62 -16.17 -17.75
CA GLU A 439 14.91 -15.88 -16.34
C GLU A 439 15.28 -14.41 -16.07
N VAL A 440 14.78 -13.48 -16.90
CA VAL A 440 15.02 -12.05 -16.69
C VAL A 440 14.26 -11.61 -15.44
N SER A 441 14.93 -10.97 -14.48
CA SER A 441 14.30 -10.48 -13.25
C SER A 441 13.93 -9.01 -13.38
N ASP A 442 12.79 -8.62 -12.82
CA ASP A 442 12.43 -7.21 -12.57
C ASP A 442 12.72 -6.76 -11.13
N GLY A 443 13.16 -7.66 -10.25
CA GLY A 443 13.35 -7.41 -8.82
C GLY A 443 14.68 -6.76 -8.44
N LYS A 444 15.38 -6.08 -9.37
CA LYS A 444 16.66 -5.42 -9.05
C LYS A 444 16.43 -4.37 -7.96
N ASN A 445 17.19 -4.47 -6.86
CA ASN A 445 17.26 -3.40 -5.86
C ASN A 445 17.97 -2.17 -6.42
N GLN A 446 17.57 -0.99 -5.95
CA GLN A 446 18.08 0.30 -6.46
C GLN A 446 17.89 0.44 -7.98
N TYR A 447 16.81 -0.12 -8.52
CA TYR A 447 16.48 0.05 -9.93
C TYR A 447 16.19 1.53 -10.24
N ASP A 448 16.86 2.06 -11.25
CA ASP A 448 16.71 3.45 -11.71
C ASP A 448 16.40 3.47 -13.21
N SER A 449 15.16 3.79 -13.57
CA SER A 449 14.68 3.72 -14.96
C SER A 449 15.35 4.71 -15.92
N ARG A 450 16.14 5.66 -15.40
CA ARG A 450 16.93 6.58 -16.23
C ARG A 450 18.16 5.91 -16.83
N HIS A 451 18.65 4.84 -16.20
CA HIS A 451 19.91 4.19 -16.53
C HIS A 451 19.74 2.70 -16.80
N ASP A 452 18.82 2.06 -16.09
CA ASP A 452 18.54 0.64 -16.18
C ASP A 452 17.48 0.32 -17.22
N ASN A 453 17.65 -0.83 -17.87
CA ASN A 453 16.59 -1.47 -18.66
C ASN A 453 16.42 -2.89 -18.13
N LEU A 454 15.18 -3.39 -18.12
CA LEU A 454 14.92 -4.76 -17.72
C LEU A 454 15.61 -5.75 -18.66
N PHE A 455 15.63 -5.44 -19.95
CA PHE A 455 16.41 -6.16 -20.95
C PHE A 455 16.79 -5.25 -22.11
N THR A 456 17.96 -5.49 -22.69
CA THR A 456 18.38 -4.89 -23.96
C THR A 456 18.64 -6.02 -24.95
N ASP A 457 17.95 -5.98 -26.08
CA ASP A 457 18.17 -6.94 -27.15
C ASP A 457 19.48 -6.62 -27.87
N THR A 458 20.46 -7.50 -27.71
CA THR A 458 21.81 -7.36 -28.25
C THR A 458 22.03 -8.14 -29.54
N ASP A 459 21.06 -8.94 -29.98
CA ASP A 459 21.19 -9.73 -31.21
C ASP A 459 21.37 -8.82 -32.43
N GLU A 460 22.02 -9.35 -33.46
CA GLU A 460 22.07 -8.68 -34.77
C GLU A 460 20.69 -8.72 -35.43
N LEU A 461 20.19 -7.54 -35.85
CA LEU A 461 18.90 -7.38 -36.51
C LEU A 461 19.07 -6.71 -37.86
N ASN A 462 18.28 -7.15 -38.84
CA ASN A 462 18.38 -6.68 -40.21
C ASN A 462 17.68 -5.32 -40.38
N VAL A 463 18.40 -4.36 -40.97
CA VAL A 463 17.84 -3.05 -41.36
C VAL A 463 16.69 -3.25 -42.35
N GLY A 464 15.64 -2.45 -42.20
CA GLY A 464 14.44 -2.52 -43.05
C GLY A 464 13.46 -3.63 -42.67
N GLN A 465 13.71 -4.37 -41.59
CA GLN A 465 12.81 -5.39 -41.07
C GLN A 465 12.04 -4.90 -39.84
N THR A 466 10.85 -5.45 -39.65
CA THR A 466 10.06 -5.27 -38.43
C THR A 466 10.13 -6.53 -37.58
N TYR A 467 10.48 -6.35 -36.31
CA TYR A 467 10.46 -7.39 -35.29
C TYR A 467 9.32 -7.16 -34.31
N LEU A 468 8.68 -8.24 -33.88
CA LEU A 468 7.62 -8.23 -32.88
C LEU A 468 8.17 -8.86 -31.60
N TYR A 469 7.85 -8.26 -30.46
CA TYR A 469 8.27 -8.68 -29.12
C TYR A 469 7.07 -9.00 -28.24
N ARG A 470 7.23 -9.99 -27.36
CA ARG A 470 6.30 -10.27 -26.27
C ARG A 470 7.05 -10.80 -25.05
N VAL A 471 6.47 -10.61 -23.88
CA VAL A 471 7.04 -11.03 -22.59
C VAL A 471 6.06 -11.94 -21.86
N ILE A 472 6.59 -12.98 -21.21
CA ILE A 472 5.82 -13.94 -20.42
C ILE A 472 6.36 -13.92 -18.99
N GLY A 473 5.48 -13.70 -18.01
CA GLY A 473 5.80 -13.76 -16.58
C GLY A 473 5.82 -15.19 -16.06
N ILE A 474 6.75 -15.49 -15.16
CA ILE A 474 7.01 -16.85 -14.66
C ILE A 474 7.14 -16.82 -13.14
N ASN A 475 6.54 -17.80 -12.48
CA ASN A 475 6.83 -18.16 -11.09
C ASN A 475 6.78 -19.69 -10.92
N GLU A 476 6.85 -20.19 -9.68
CA GLU A 476 6.85 -21.62 -9.37
C GLU A 476 5.57 -22.37 -9.82
N SER A 477 4.49 -21.63 -10.11
CA SER A 477 3.19 -22.17 -10.50
C SER A 477 2.95 -22.12 -12.00
N GLY A 478 3.94 -21.68 -12.77
CA GLY A 478 3.92 -21.69 -14.22
C GLY A 478 4.02 -20.30 -14.83
N GLU A 479 3.45 -20.19 -16.03
CA GLU A 479 3.65 -19.05 -16.92
C GLU A 479 2.35 -18.28 -17.13
N SER A 480 2.46 -16.97 -17.32
CA SER A 480 1.35 -16.14 -17.76
C SER A 480 0.98 -16.40 -19.23
N GLN A 481 -0.17 -15.90 -19.67
CA GLN A 481 -0.32 -15.62 -21.10
C GLN A 481 0.70 -14.55 -21.54
N PRO A 482 1.10 -14.49 -22.81
CA PRO A 482 2.01 -13.46 -23.28
C PRO A 482 1.41 -12.05 -23.11
N SER A 483 2.30 -11.07 -22.92
CA SER A 483 1.95 -9.65 -22.95
C SER A 483 1.29 -9.22 -24.25
N ASN A 484 0.82 -7.97 -24.30
CA ASN A 484 0.65 -7.26 -25.56
C ASN A 484 1.93 -7.33 -26.40
N VAL A 485 1.77 -7.32 -27.73
CA VAL A 485 2.88 -7.35 -28.67
C VAL A 485 3.33 -5.92 -28.98
N GLN A 486 4.64 -5.70 -28.98
CA GLN A 486 5.23 -4.44 -29.41
C GLN A 486 6.10 -4.65 -30.65
N SER A 487 6.05 -3.71 -31.59
CA SER A 487 6.79 -3.78 -32.85
C SER A 487 7.98 -2.83 -32.85
N LEU A 488 9.11 -3.28 -33.37
CA LEU A 488 10.29 -2.46 -33.64
C LEU A 488 10.65 -2.58 -35.12
N TYR A 489 10.62 -1.47 -35.86
CA TYR A 489 11.21 -1.39 -37.19
C TYR A 489 12.68 -0.95 -37.08
N ILE A 490 13.59 -1.72 -37.67
CA ILE A 490 15.02 -1.41 -37.64
C ILE A 490 15.33 -0.39 -38.73
N SER A 491 15.45 0.87 -38.31
CA SER A 491 15.80 1.96 -39.22
C SER A 491 17.30 1.92 -39.54
N PRO A 492 17.72 2.38 -40.73
CA PRO A 492 19.12 2.68 -40.95
C PRO A 492 19.58 3.71 -39.91
N VAL A 493 20.70 3.44 -39.23
CA VAL A 493 21.27 4.43 -38.30
C VAL A 493 21.66 5.66 -39.12
N HIS A 494 20.96 6.78 -38.91
CA HIS A 494 21.46 8.08 -39.38
C HIS A 494 22.61 8.47 -38.47
N LEU A 495 23.84 8.16 -38.90
CA LEU A 495 25.04 8.81 -38.38
C LEU A 495 24.94 10.30 -38.73
N ASN A 496 24.55 11.11 -37.77
CA ASN A 496 24.80 12.56 -37.78
C ASN A 496 25.84 12.89 -36.72
#